data_AF-A0A533VKU3-F1
#
_entry.id   AF-A0A533VKU3-F1
#
_cell.length_a   1.000
_cell.length_b   1.000
_cell.length_c   1.000
_cell.angle_alpha   90.00
_cell.angle_beta   90.00
_cell.angle_gamma   90.00
#
_symmetry.space_group_name_H-M   'P 1'
#
loop_
_entity.id
_entity.type
_entity.pdbx_description
1 polymer ?
#
loop_
_entity_poly.entity_id
_entity_poly.type
_entity_poly.pdbx_seq_one_letter_code
_entity_poly.pdbx_strand_id
1 'polypeptide(L)'
;MPIDPDFYKKLPRKAQQHSNQASGDSHYVWGEGVERELDFTGINSHDQELVEKHVSEKGYLGIHGTNVAVDFDLCIADGACISACPVLVFGWNLKPQEGPTSNGPGNNLNEYDKSDPFAEKACIYCLACETVCPTTAIKIQEGLKDKIH
;
A
#
# COMPACT_ATOMS: atom_id res chain seq x y z
N MET A 1 -3.30 -12.13 4.97
CA MET A 1 -3.46 -12.82 3.68
C MET A 1 -3.09 -11.74 2.72
N PRO A 2 -2.06 -11.98 1.91
CA PRO A 2 -1.71 -11.01 0.89
C PRO A 2 -2.96 -10.63 0.11
N ILE A 3 -3.03 -9.38 -0.37
CA ILE A 3 -4.16 -8.85 -1.14
C ILE A 3 -4.73 -9.93 -2.06
N ASP A 4 -6.04 -10.16 -1.95
CA ASP A 4 -6.76 -11.08 -2.82
C ASP A 4 -6.44 -10.76 -4.28
N PRO A 5 -5.87 -11.69 -5.07
CA PRO A 5 -5.57 -11.45 -6.49
C PRO A 5 -6.79 -11.02 -7.32
N ASP A 6 -8.01 -11.25 -6.84
CA ASP A 6 -9.26 -10.84 -7.47
C ASP A 6 -9.93 -9.64 -6.77
N PHE A 7 -9.21 -8.86 -5.96
CA PHE A 7 -9.75 -7.72 -5.23
C PHE A 7 -10.54 -6.73 -6.12
N TYR A 8 -10.09 -6.50 -7.35
CA TYR A 8 -10.73 -5.61 -8.34
C TYR A 8 -12.14 -6.05 -8.76
N LYS A 9 -12.51 -7.33 -8.53
CA LYS A 9 -13.86 -7.86 -8.77
C LYS A 9 -14.77 -7.70 -7.57
N LYS A 10 -14.20 -7.60 -6.36
CA LYS A 10 -14.92 -7.68 -5.09
C LYS A 10 -15.06 -6.32 -4.41
N LEU A 11 -14.07 -5.46 -4.60
CA LEU A 11 -14.03 -4.15 -3.98
C LEU A 11 -14.46 -3.06 -4.98
N PRO A 12 -15.27 -2.09 -4.56
CA PRO A 12 -15.60 -0.95 -5.39
C PRO A 12 -14.35 -0.11 -5.64
N ARG A 13 -14.21 0.39 -6.87
CA ARG A 13 -13.19 1.39 -7.23
C ARG A 13 -13.70 2.79 -6.86
N LYS A 14 -12.85 3.60 -6.22
CA LYS A 14 -13.15 5.03 -6.01
C LYS A 14 -13.30 5.75 -7.35
N ALA A 15 -14.28 6.66 -7.45
CA ALA A 15 -14.49 7.46 -8.66
C ALA A 15 -13.30 8.39 -8.95
N GLN A 16 -12.65 8.89 -7.89
CA GLN A 16 -11.47 9.74 -7.97
C GLN A 16 -10.21 8.92 -7.69
N GLN A 17 -9.13 9.22 -8.41
CA GLN A 17 -7.82 8.60 -8.19
C GLN A 17 -7.12 9.22 -6.98
N HIS A 18 -6.27 8.43 -6.31
CA HIS A 18 -5.30 8.99 -5.38
C HIS A 18 -4.20 9.67 -6.19
N SER A 19 -3.85 10.90 -5.82
CA SER A 19 -2.74 11.64 -6.44
C SER A 19 -1.62 11.80 -5.43
N ASN A 20 -0.42 11.40 -5.81
CA ASN A 20 0.77 11.63 -5.00
C ASN A 20 1.06 13.13 -4.97
N GLN A 21 1.13 13.73 -3.79
CA GLN A 21 1.33 15.18 -3.67
C GLN A 21 2.73 15.65 -4.10
N ALA A 22 3.73 14.77 -4.07
CA ALA A 22 5.10 15.10 -4.44
C ALA A 22 5.36 14.95 -5.95
N SER A 23 4.85 13.87 -6.57
CA SER A 23 5.09 13.62 -8.01
C SER A 23 3.96 14.15 -8.92
N GLY A 24 2.74 14.29 -8.40
CA GLY A 24 1.54 14.61 -9.19
C GLY A 24 0.96 13.42 -9.95
N ASP A 25 1.58 12.23 -9.88
CA ASP A 25 1.06 11.01 -10.50
C ASP A 25 -0.14 10.46 -9.74
N SER A 26 -0.96 9.67 -10.43
CA SER A 26 -2.21 9.15 -9.88
C SER A 26 -2.50 7.69 -10.20
N HIS A 27 -3.17 7.01 -9.27
CA HIS A 27 -3.60 5.62 -9.38
C HIS A 27 -4.98 5.38 -8.76
N TYR A 28 -5.55 4.22 -9.08
CA TYR A 28 -6.85 3.82 -8.55
C TYR A 28 -6.77 3.44 -7.07
N VAL A 29 -7.88 3.65 -6.37
CA VAL A 29 -8.09 3.18 -5.00
C VAL A 29 -9.28 2.23 -4.99
N TRP A 30 -9.15 1.14 -4.24
CA TRP A 30 -10.12 0.06 -4.17
C TRP A 30 -10.50 -0.21 -2.71
N GLY A 31 -11.80 -0.24 -2.42
CA GLY A 31 -12.30 -0.62 -1.09
C GLY A 31 -12.05 0.39 0.04
N GLU A 32 -11.83 1.67 -0.28
CA GLU A 32 -11.78 2.73 0.74
C GLU A 32 -13.12 2.79 1.50
N GLY A 33 -13.05 2.80 2.84
CA GLY A 33 -14.22 2.82 3.72
C GLY A 33 -15.01 1.50 3.79
N VAL A 34 -14.49 0.41 3.20
CA VAL A 34 -15.09 -0.93 3.28
C VAL A 34 -14.34 -1.73 4.34
N GLU A 35 -15.07 -2.31 5.28
CA GLU A 35 -14.48 -3.25 6.25
C GLU A 35 -13.95 -4.49 5.51
N ARG A 36 -12.70 -4.86 5.77
CA ARG A 36 -12.03 -5.98 5.15
C ARG A 36 -11.45 -6.88 6.22
N GLU A 37 -11.49 -8.19 5.98
CA GLU A 37 -10.76 -9.14 6.82
C GLU A 37 -9.25 -8.94 6.60
N LEU A 38 -8.60 -8.32 7.58
CA LEU A 38 -7.15 -8.23 7.64
C LEU A 38 -6.63 -9.54 8.22
N ASP A 39 -5.62 -10.14 7.59
CA ASP A 39 -5.00 -11.35 8.11
C ASP A 39 -3.55 -11.07 8.50
N PHE A 40 -3.32 -11.15 9.80
CA PHE A 40 -2.08 -10.91 10.51
C PHE A 40 -1.16 -12.14 10.59
N THR A 41 -1.47 -13.23 9.88
CA THR A 41 -0.63 -14.43 9.84
C THR A 41 0.78 -14.06 9.37
N GLY A 42 1.77 -14.33 10.22
CA GLY A 42 3.18 -14.04 9.93
C GLY A 42 3.61 -12.60 10.23
N ILE A 43 2.70 -11.74 10.69
CA ILE A 43 3.01 -10.38 11.15
C ILE A 43 3.38 -10.45 12.64
N ASN A 44 4.38 -9.68 13.06
CA ASN A 44 4.75 -9.62 14.48
C ASN A 44 3.77 -8.73 15.27
N SER A 45 3.74 -8.87 16.60
CA SER A 45 2.77 -8.15 17.43
C SER A 45 2.91 -6.64 17.37
N HIS A 46 4.14 -6.11 17.22
CA HIS A 46 4.38 -4.68 17.12
C HIS A 46 3.76 -4.10 15.83
N ASP A 47 4.00 -4.75 14.70
CA ASP A 47 3.46 -4.34 13.41
C ASP A 47 1.94 -4.50 13.35
N GLN A 48 1.40 -5.54 13.99
CA GLN A 48 -0.05 -5.71 14.13
C GLN A 48 -0.68 -4.57 14.94
N GLU A 49 -0.08 -4.17 16.07
CA GLU A 49 -0.58 -3.04 16.88
C GLU A 49 -0.64 -1.73 16.07
N LEU A 50 0.35 -1.48 15.19
CA LEU A 50 0.36 -0.30 14.31
C LEU A 50 -0.82 -0.32 13.33
N VAL A 51 -1.09 -1.47 12.71
CA VAL A 51 -2.23 -1.65 11.79
C VAL A 51 -3.56 -1.47 12.52
N GLU A 52 -3.74 -2.13 13.67
CA GLU A 52 -4.98 -2.06 14.46
C GLU A 52 -5.26 -0.63 14.92
N LYS A 53 -4.22 0.07 15.41
CA LYS A 53 -4.32 1.48 15.79
C LYS A 53 -4.75 2.34 14.60
N HIS A 54 -4.07 2.18 13.46
CA HIS A 54 -4.38 2.92 12.24
C HIS A 54 -5.84 2.73 11.80
N VAL A 55 -6.31 1.50 11.69
CA VAL A 55 -7.68 1.17 11.28
C VAL A 55 -8.69 1.70 12.31
N SER A 56 -8.39 1.61 13.61
CA SER A 56 -9.26 2.13 14.66
C SER A 56 -9.38 3.66 14.61
N GLU A 57 -8.31 4.38 14.28
CA GLU A 57 -8.26 5.85 14.34
C GLU A 57 -8.67 6.53 13.03
N LYS A 58 -8.41 5.90 11.86
CA LYS A 58 -8.66 6.48 10.53
C LYS A 58 -9.62 5.68 9.67
N GLY A 59 -9.99 4.48 10.10
CA GLY A 59 -10.76 3.55 9.28
C GLY A 59 -9.94 2.96 8.14
N TYR A 60 -10.64 2.28 7.23
CA TYR A 60 -10.03 1.60 6.09
C TYR A 60 -9.74 2.59 4.96
N LEU A 61 -8.47 2.75 4.62
CA LEU A 61 -7.93 3.48 3.47
C LEU A 61 -7.99 2.66 2.17
N GLY A 62 -8.04 1.33 2.27
CA GLY A 62 -8.18 0.44 1.12
C GLY A 62 -6.87 0.18 0.36
N ILE A 63 -7.01 -0.32 -0.86
CA ILE A 63 -5.90 -0.77 -1.72
C ILE A 63 -5.61 0.27 -2.79
N HIS A 64 -4.38 0.74 -2.82
CA HIS A 64 -3.87 1.74 -3.76
C HIS A 64 -3.11 1.05 -4.89
N GLY A 65 -3.45 1.38 -6.14
CA GLY A 65 -2.85 0.81 -7.35
C GLY A 65 -3.59 -0.42 -7.87
N THR A 66 -3.15 -0.93 -9.03
CA THR A 66 -3.77 -2.08 -9.69
C THR A 66 -2.73 -3.10 -10.14
N ASN A 67 -1.78 -2.71 -10.98
CA ASN A 67 -0.68 -3.60 -11.36
C ASN A 67 0.28 -3.81 -10.20
N VAL A 68 0.44 -2.73 -9.42
CA VAL A 68 1.16 -2.70 -8.17
C VAL A 68 0.19 -2.23 -7.10
N ALA A 69 -0.44 -3.18 -6.43
CA ALA A 69 -1.41 -2.93 -5.38
C ALA A 69 -0.70 -2.86 -4.03
N VAL A 70 -0.95 -1.79 -3.27
CA VAL A 70 -0.50 -1.62 -1.88
C VAL A 70 -1.73 -1.43 -1.01
N ASP A 71 -1.90 -2.32 -0.05
CA ASP A 71 -2.90 -2.25 0.98
C ASP A 71 -2.47 -1.20 2.01
N PHE A 72 -3.12 -0.04 1.99
CA PHE A 72 -2.79 1.05 2.92
C PHE A 72 -3.23 0.75 4.34
N ASP A 73 -4.14 -0.21 4.54
CA ASP A 73 -4.55 -0.63 5.88
C ASP A 73 -3.47 -1.51 6.51
N LEU A 74 -2.82 -2.38 5.73
CA LEU A 74 -1.71 -3.22 6.19
C LEU A 74 -0.32 -2.55 6.11
N CYS A 75 -0.17 -1.47 5.35
CA CYS A 75 1.10 -0.79 5.21
C CYS A 75 1.48 -0.05 6.49
N ILE A 76 2.58 -0.45 7.11
CA ILE A 76 3.11 0.12 8.37
C ILE A 76 4.23 1.14 8.14
N ALA A 77 4.38 1.66 6.92
CA ALA A 77 5.47 2.56 6.54
C ALA A 77 6.89 1.98 6.73
N ASP A 78 7.06 0.65 6.61
CA ASP A 78 8.38 0.02 6.75
C ASP A 78 9.38 0.52 5.71
N GLY A 79 9.02 0.64 4.44
CA GLY A 79 9.88 1.22 3.41
C GLY A 79 10.88 0.26 2.74
N ALA A 80 10.94 -1.02 3.11
CA ALA A 80 11.76 -2.01 2.41
C ALA A 80 11.40 -2.13 0.92
N CYS A 81 10.13 -1.96 0.56
CA CYS A 81 9.66 -1.93 -0.83
C CYS A 81 10.27 -0.78 -1.64
N ILE A 82 10.42 0.40 -1.06
CA ILE A 82 11.03 1.58 -1.70
C ILE A 82 12.51 1.30 -1.96
N SER A 83 13.21 0.70 -0.99
CA SER A 83 14.64 0.38 -1.14
C SER A 83 14.90 -0.81 -2.07
N ALA A 84 13.98 -1.78 -2.12
CA ALA A 84 14.13 -2.97 -2.97
C ALA A 84 13.74 -2.72 -4.44
N CYS A 85 12.98 -1.66 -4.73
CA CYS A 85 12.47 -1.41 -6.08
C CYS A 85 13.55 -0.78 -6.99
N PRO A 86 14.05 -1.49 -8.02
CA PRO A 86 15.12 -0.98 -8.88
C PRO A 86 14.68 0.12 -9.85
N VAL A 87 13.36 0.33 -9.99
CA VAL A 87 12.74 1.24 -10.96
C VAL A 87 11.83 2.28 -10.30
N LEU A 88 11.98 2.48 -8.98
CA LEU A 88 11.35 3.56 -8.21
C LEU A 88 9.83 3.67 -8.39
N VAL A 89 9.12 2.54 -8.33
CA VAL A 89 7.65 2.52 -8.39
C VAL A 89 7.01 3.22 -7.20
N PHE A 90 7.65 3.12 -6.04
CA PHE A 90 7.10 3.54 -4.76
C PHE A 90 7.69 4.87 -4.30
N GLY A 91 6.85 5.69 -3.70
CA GLY A 91 7.21 6.93 -3.02
C GLY A 91 6.47 7.04 -1.71
N TRP A 92 6.91 7.93 -0.82
CA TRP A 92 6.21 8.14 0.44
C TRP A 92 4.95 8.99 0.24
N ASN A 93 3.81 8.52 0.77
CA ASN A 93 2.64 9.35 1.05
C ASN A 93 2.73 9.78 2.52
N LEU A 94 3.41 10.89 2.77
CA LEU A 94 3.67 11.40 4.12
C LEU A 94 2.46 12.11 4.70
N LYS A 95 2.23 11.94 6.00
CA LYS A 95 1.20 12.59 6.82
C LYS A 95 1.84 13.33 7.99
N PRO A 96 2.66 14.37 7.75
CA PRO A 96 3.38 15.09 8.81
C PRO A 96 2.46 15.76 9.85
N GLN A 97 1.19 16.00 9.49
CA GLN A 97 0.18 16.51 10.42
C GLN A 97 -0.29 15.46 11.44
N GLU A 98 -0.06 14.18 11.18
CA GLU A 98 -0.44 13.06 12.05
C GLU A 98 0.73 12.59 12.94
N GLY A 99 1.97 12.96 12.60
CA GLY A 99 3.15 12.55 13.36
C GLY A 99 4.49 12.76 12.63
N PRO A 100 5.62 12.43 13.29
CA PRO A 100 6.94 12.48 12.68
C PRO A 100 7.06 11.48 11.53
N THR A 101 7.59 11.90 10.40
CA THR A 101 7.54 11.09 9.16
C THR A 101 8.54 9.93 9.15
N SER A 102 8.14 8.80 8.59
CA SER A 102 9.02 7.71 8.19
C SER A 102 10.01 8.19 7.12
N ASN A 103 11.29 7.86 7.27
CA ASN A 103 12.35 8.37 6.38
C ASN A 103 13.30 7.29 5.84
N GLY A 104 12.90 6.02 5.89
CA GLY A 104 13.68 4.92 5.35
C GLY A 104 13.22 3.54 5.86
N PRO A 105 13.84 2.45 5.37
CA PRO A 105 13.54 1.08 5.77
C PRO A 105 13.58 0.88 7.30
N GLY A 106 12.55 0.22 7.84
CA GLY A 106 12.42 -0.11 9.26
C GLY A 106 12.17 1.08 10.19
N ASN A 107 11.85 2.26 9.65
CA ASN A 107 11.61 3.45 10.46
C ASN A 107 10.12 3.82 10.49
N ASN A 108 9.34 3.11 11.30
CA ASN A 108 7.88 3.26 11.44
C ASN A 108 7.53 4.41 12.42
N LEU A 109 7.99 5.64 12.16
CA LEU A 109 7.74 6.78 13.06
C LEU A 109 6.29 7.27 13.03
N ASN A 110 5.58 6.99 11.95
CA ASN A 110 4.18 7.36 11.76
C ASN A 110 3.45 6.26 10.98
N GLU A 111 2.47 5.62 11.65
CA GLU A 111 1.62 4.57 11.10
C GLU A 111 0.71 5.04 9.95
N TYR A 112 0.60 6.36 9.74
CA TYR A 112 -0.19 6.99 8.68
C TYR A 112 0.59 7.28 7.42
N ASP A 113 1.91 7.23 7.47
CA ASP A 113 2.73 7.26 6.26
C ASP A 113 2.51 5.95 5.49
N LYS A 114 2.49 6.02 4.15
CA LYS A 114 2.25 4.84 3.31
C LYS A 114 3.22 4.77 2.14
N SER A 115 3.56 3.56 1.71
CA SER A 115 4.31 3.32 0.47
C SER A 115 3.36 3.44 -0.73
N ASP A 116 3.35 4.58 -1.38
CA ASP A 116 2.46 4.90 -2.47
C ASP A 116 2.99 4.40 -3.83
N PRO A 117 2.23 3.56 -4.56
CA PRO A 117 2.66 3.00 -5.85
C PRO A 117 2.45 3.99 -7.02
N PHE A 118 2.92 5.23 -6.86
CA PHE A 118 2.63 6.35 -7.77
C PHE A 118 3.08 6.07 -9.22
N ALA A 119 4.15 5.30 -9.40
CA ALA A 119 4.70 4.93 -10.70
C ALA A 119 4.43 3.46 -11.05
N GLU A 120 3.24 2.91 -10.73
CA GLU A 120 2.91 1.50 -10.99
C GLU A 120 3.16 1.05 -12.44
N LYS A 121 3.07 1.96 -13.41
CA LYS A 121 3.33 1.68 -14.84
C LYS A 121 4.79 1.37 -15.15
N ALA A 122 5.72 1.82 -14.30
CA ALA A 122 7.16 1.54 -14.43
C ALA A 122 7.54 0.16 -13.90
N CYS A 123 6.61 -0.56 -13.26
CA CYS A 123 6.90 -1.86 -12.66
C CYS A 123 7.38 -2.88 -13.71
N ILE A 124 8.49 -3.53 -13.41
CA ILE A 124 9.07 -4.62 -14.21
C ILE A 124 8.71 -6.00 -13.66
N TYR A 125 7.74 -6.08 -12.74
CA TYR A 125 7.19 -7.31 -12.18
C TYR A 125 8.23 -8.26 -11.54
N CYS A 126 9.28 -7.71 -10.92
CA CYS A 126 10.35 -8.52 -10.30
C CYS A 126 9.97 -9.17 -8.95
N LEU A 127 8.82 -8.81 -8.37
CA LEU A 127 8.27 -9.33 -7.11
C LEU A 127 9.12 -9.10 -5.84
N ALA A 128 10.20 -8.33 -5.93
CA ALA A 128 11.07 -8.03 -4.79
C ALA A 128 10.29 -7.34 -3.65
N CYS A 129 9.44 -6.37 -3.99
CA CYS A 129 8.62 -5.64 -3.03
C CYS A 129 7.57 -6.51 -2.32
N GLU A 130 6.96 -7.51 -2.98
CA GLU A 130 6.07 -8.47 -2.29
C GLU A 130 6.85 -9.27 -1.24
N THR A 131 8.08 -9.66 -1.58
CA THR A 131 8.89 -10.55 -0.74
C THR A 131 9.42 -9.86 0.50
N VAL A 132 9.81 -8.58 0.40
CA VAL A 132 10.41 -7.85 1.52
C VAL A 132 9.38 -7.16 2.42
N CYS A 133 8.10 -7.12 2.03
CA CYS A 133 7.07 -6.44 2.82
C CYS A 133 6.74 -7.23 4.09
N PRO A 134 7.01 -6.71 5.30
CA PRO A 134 6.82 -7.47 6.54
C PRO A 134 5.36 -7.80 6.84
N THR A 135 4.43 -6.97 6.34
CA THR A 135 2.99 -7.13 6.55
C THR A 135 2.26 -7.73 5.35
N THR A 136 3.00 -8.17 4.32
CA THR A 136 2.42 -8.70 3.07
C THR A 136 1.42 -7.76 2.39
N ALA A 137 1.56 -6.45 2.61
CA ALA A 137 0.67 -5.41 2.12
C ALA A 137 0.77 -5.14 0.61
N ILE A 138 1.65 -5.84 -0.12
CA ILE A 138 1.91 -5.55 -1.54
C ILE A 138 1.53 -6.76 -2.38
N LYS A 139 0.87 -6.50 -3.51
CA LYS A 139 0.61 -7.50 -4.54
C LYS A 139 0.90 -6.97 -5.94
N ILE A 140 1.65 -7.74 -6.71
CA ILE A 140 2.02 -7.43 -8.08
C ILE A 140 1.26 -8.36 -9.01
N GLN A 141 0.61 -7.78 -10.02
CA GLN A 141 -0.12 -8.51 -11.04
C GLN A 141 0.18 -7.94 -12.41
N GLU A 142 0.83 -8.74 -13.25
CA GLU A 142 1.27 -8.32 -14.57
C GLU A 142 0.10 -7.97 -15.51
N GLY A 143 0.08 -6.72 -15.95
CA GLY A 143 -0.88 -6.19 -16.91
C GLY A 143 -2.34 -6.26 -16.45
N LEU A 144 -2.61 -6.29 -15.14
CA LEU A 144 -3.99 -6.32 -14.63
C LEU A 144 -4.77 -5.06 -15.03
N LYS A 145 -4.15 -3.89 -14.91
CA LYS A 145 -4.74 -2.58 -15.25
C LYS A 145 -5.20 -2.49 -16.70
N ASP A 146 -4.52 -3.20 -17.60
CA ASP A 146 -4.88 -3.24 -19.02
C ASP A 146 -6.06 -4.19 -19.31
N LYS A 147 -6.35 -5.11 -18.38
CA LYS A 147 -7.40 -6.13 -18.48
C LYS A 147 -8.71 -5.73 -17.78
N ILE A 148 -8.68 -4.68 -16.96
CA ILE A 148 -9.86 -4.17 -16.26
C ILE A 148 -10.38 -2.92 -16.98
N HIS A 149 -11.70 -2.85 -17.17
CA HIS A 149 -12.38 -1.72 -17.81
C HIS A 149 -13.28 -1.02 -16.78
#